data_AF-A0AAW4IB02-F1
#
_entry.id   AF-A0AAW4IB02-F1
#
_cell.length_a   1.000
_cell.length_b   1.000
_cell.length_c   1.000
_cell.angle_alpha   90.00
_cell.angle_beta   90.00
_cell.angle_gamma   90.00
#
_symmetry.space_group_name_H-M   'P 1'
#
loop_
_entity.id
_entity.type
_entity.pdbx_description
1 polymer ?
#
loop_
_entity_poly.entity_id
_entity_poly.type
_entity_poly.pdbx_seq_one_letter_code
_entity_poly.pdbx_strand_id
1 'polypeptide(L)'
;TFKEMAPQPELLDHVDVNGVGIGALLRVINQRIEILLDREHCIGHAYFMPLAAKGGNTLSALAGVFRNQLLPLLQEYFFDDWERIGWVLNDPNKSATQFQFIRKPPGDAAKLFPGQTERIQDRRWTLNPDAFGLIESYRQIFGKQ
;
A
#
# COMPACT_ATOMS: atom_id res chain seq x y z
N THR A 1 12.43 20.67 20.14
CA THR A 1 13.02 20.63 18.78
C THR A 1 12.54 19.36 18.12
N PHE A 2 11.85 19.45 16.99
CA PHE A 2 11.51 18.26 16.19
C PHE A 2 12.83 17.68 15.67
N LYS A 3 13.11 16.41 15.97
CA LYS A 3 14.22 15.68 15.36
C LYS A 3 13.60 14.81 14.29
N GLU A 4 13.83 15.17 13.04
CA GLU A 4 13.54 14.31 11.92
C GLU A 4 14.29 12.99 12.13
N MET A 5 13.54 11.89 12.22
CA MET A 5 14.12 10.56 12.30
C MET A 5 13.89 9.91 10.95
N ALA A 6 14.97 9.78 10.19
CA ALA A 6 14.95 8.98 8.98
C ALA A 6 14.38 7.59 9.29
N PRO A 7 13.63 6.98 8.35
CA PRO A 7 13.21 5.60 8.53
C PRO A 7 14.43 4.71 8.75
N GLN A 8 14.28 3.70 9.61
CA GLN A 8 15.32 2.70 9.90
C GLN A 8 14.75 1.31 9.63
N PRO A 9 14.51 0.94 8.36
CA PRO A 9 13.93 -0.35 8.01
C PRO A 9 14.78 -1.56 8.46
N GLU A 10 16.08 -1.37 8.69
CA GLU A 10 17.01 -2.37 9.20
C GLU A 10 16.58 -2.93 10.57
N LEU A 11 15.87 -2.14 11.38
CA LEU A 11 15.30 -2.61 12.64
C LEU A 11 14.20 -3.66 12.45
N LEU A 12 13.70 -3.84 11.22
CA LEU A 12 12.64 -4.78 10.85
C LEU A 12 13.15 -5.92 9.97
N ASP A 13 14.46 -6.02 9.70
CA ASP A 13 15.02 -7.05 8.80
C ASP A 13 14.88 -8.48 9.34
N HIS A 14 14.74 -8.62 10.65
CA HIS A 14 14.48 -9.89 11.31
C HIS A 14 12.98 -10.25 11.39
N VAL A 15 12.09 -9.35 10.95
CA VAL A 15 10.64 -9.54 11.03
C VAL A 15 10.14 -10.11 9.70
N ASP A 16 9.60 -11.32 9.78
CA ASP A 16 8.95 -12.00 8.67
C ASP A 16 7.50 -12.32 9.02
N VAL A 17 6.59 -12.00 8.10
CA VAL A 17 5.19 -12.39 8.16
C VAL A 17 4.90 -13.31 6.98
N ASN A 18 4.87 -14.63 7.23
CA ASN A 18 4.56 -15.65 6.22
C ASN A 18 5.41 -15.51 4.94
N GLY A 19 6.72 -15.30 5.04
CA GLY A 19 7.63 -15.12 3.92
C GLY A 19 7.65 -13.70 3.33
N VAL A 20 7.01 -12.73 3.98
CA VAL A 20 7.11 -11.30 3.65
C VAL A 20 8.04 -10.64 4.68
N GLY A 21 9.26 -10.33 4.25
CA GLY A 21 10.23 -9.57 5.05
C GLY A 21 9.81 -8.11 5.19
N ILE A 22 9.54 -7.68 6.43
CA ILE A 22 8.93 -6.36 6.70
C ILE A 22 9.91 -5.21 6.46
N GLY A 23 11.19 -5.36 6.84
CA GLY A 23 12.21 -4.37 6.51
C GLY A 23 12.35 -4.13 5.00
N ALA A 24 12.35 -5.20 4.21
CA ALA A 24 12.40 -5.12 2.75
C ALA A 24 11.14 -4.47 2.18
N LEU A 25 9.97 -4.82 2.71
CA LEU A 25 8.69 -4.25 2.30
C LEU A 25 8.67 -2.73 2.51
N LEU A 26 9.09 -2.27 3.70
CA LEU A 26 9.14 -0.84 4.02
C LEU A 26 10.10 -0.08 3.10
N ARG A 27 11.28 -0.66 2.79
CA ARG A 27 12.22 -0.06 1.83
C ARG A 27 11.61 0.15 0.45
N VAL A 28 10.92 -0.86 -0.08
CA VAL A 28 10.27 -0.76 -1.40
C VAL A 28 9.17 0.30 -1.43
N ILE A 29 8.35 0.34 -0.37
CA ILE A 29 7.29 1.36 -0.25
C ILE A 29 7.92 2.77 -0.17
N ASN A 30 8.93 2.96 0.68
CA ASN A 30 9.60 4.26 0.83
C ASN A 30 10.30 4.71 -0.45
N GLN A 31 10.94 3.79 -1.18
CA GLN A 31 11.56 4.11 -2.47
C GLN A 31 10.53 4.63 -3.48
N ARG A 32 9.32 4.06 -3.52
CA ARG A 32 8.24 4.54 -4.40
C ARG A 32 7.68 5.88 -3.95
N ILE A 33 7.53 6.10 -2.65
CA ILE A 33 7.10 7.40 -2.11
C ILE A 33 8.13 8.47 -2.46
N GLU A 34 9.43 8.19 -2.27
CA GLU A 34 10.50 9.12 -2.59
C GLU A 34 10.49 9.54 -4.06
N ILE A 35 10.22 8.59 -4.98
CA ILE A 35 10.11 8.88 -6.42
C ILE A 35 8.86 9.69 -6.76
N LEU A 36 7.73 9.41 -6.10
CA LEU A 36 6.44 10.02 -6.42
C LEU A 36 6.18 11.35 -5.68
N LEU A 37 6.90 11.59 -4.59
CA LEU A 37 6.74 12.74 -3.71
C LEU A 37 8.13 13.31 -3.37
N ASP A 38 8.73 12.91 -2.24
CA ASP A 38 10.09 13.28 -1.83
C ASP A 38 10.56 12.41 -0.64
N ARG A 39 11.77 12.70 -0.14
CA ARG A 39 12.39 12.01 1.01
C ARG A 39 11.73 12.29 2.36
N GLU A 40 11.15 13.47 2.54
CA GLU A 40 10.59 13.92 3.82
C GLU A 40 9.30 13.16 4.18
N HIS A 41 8.67 12.53 3.19
CA HIS A 41 7.45 11.73 3.35
C HIS A 41 7.70 10.23 3.52
N CYS A 42 8.95 9.80 3.70
CA CYS A 42 9.23 8.40 3.93
C CYS A 42 8.58 7.90 5.24
N ILE A 43 7.98 6.71 5.20
CA ILE A 43 7.28 6.11 6.33
C ILE A 43 8.30 5.57 7.34
N GLY A 44 8.14 5.98 8.61
CA GLY A 44 8.95 5.51 9.72
C GLY A 44 8.72 4.04 10.09
N HIS A 45 9.75 3.38 10.61
CA HIS A 45 9.69 1.97 11.03
C HIS A 45 8.73 1.72 12.21
N ALA A 46 8.41 2.75 13.00
CA ALA A 46 7.56 2.67 14.18
C ALA A 46 6.18 2.04 13.92
N TYR A 47 5.58 2.30 12.76
CA TYR A 47 4.29 1.72 12.37
C TYR A 47 4.31 0.19 12.28
N PHE A 48 5.47 -0.39 11.98
CA PHE A 48 5.66 -1.82 11.80
C PHE A 48 6.29 -2.51 13.03
N MET A 49 6.78 -1.74 14.01
CA MET A 49 7.34 -2.29 15.27
C MET A 49 6.40 -3.24 16.03
N PRO A 50 5.06 -3.07 16.02
CA PRO A 50 4.17 -4.06 16.61
C PRO A 50 4.31 -5.47 16.03
N LEU A 51 4.76 -5.61 14.77
CA LEU A 51 5.04 -6.91 14.15
C LEU A 51 6.31 -7.57 14.70
N ALA A 52 7.25 -6.80 15.23
CA ALA A 52 8.46 -7.31 15.87
C ALA A 52 8.20 -7.84 17.30
N ALA A 53 7.06 -7.49 17.90
CA ALA A 53 6.68 -7.99 19.21
C ALA A 53 6.41 -9.51 19.16
N LYS A 54 6.62 -10.19 20.30
CA LYS A 54 6.41 -11.64 20.41
C LYS A 54 4.96 -12.01 20.02
N GLY A 55 4.81 -12.79 18.95
CA GLY A 55 3.50 -13.19 18.42
C GLY A 55 2.79 -12.12 17.58
N GLY A 56 3.44 -10.97 17.33
CA GLY A 56 2.90 -9.88 16.54
C GLY A 56 3.06 -10.05 15.03
N ASN A 57 3.98 -10.90 14.57
CA ASN A 57 4.29 -11.14 13.16
C ASN A 57 3.24 -12.01 12.45
N THR A 58 1.98 -11.58 12.51
CA THR A 58 0.85 -12.27 11.89
C THR A 58 0.29 -11.48 10.72
N LEU A 59 -0.34 -12.16 9.77
CA LEU A 59 -1.04 -11.51 8.66
C LEU A 59 -2.13 -10.55 9.13
N SER A 60 -2.84 -10.90 10.22
CA SER A 60 -3.87 -10.04 10.81
C SER A 60 -3.28 -8.73 11.34
N ALA A 61 -2.14 -8.79 12.02
CA ALA A 61 -1.46 -7.58 12.50
C ALA A 61 -0.93 -6.74 11.33
N LEU A 62 -0.34 -7.37 10.31
CA LEU A 62 0.11 -6.66 9.10
C LEU A 62 -1.05 -5.97 8.38
N ALA A 63 -2.19 -6.65 8.25
CA ALA A 63 -3.42 -6.06 7.73
C ALA A 63 -3.88 -4.85 8.56
N GLY A 64 -3.78 -4.94 9.89
CA GLY A 64 -4.06 -3.82 10.79
C GLY A 64 -3.15 -2.62 10.56
N VAL A 65 -1.84 -2.84 10.40
CA VAL A 65 -0.87 -1.78 10.06
C VAL A 65 -1.25 -1.13 8.73
N PHE A 66 -1.56 -1.93 7.71
CA PHE A 66 -1.92 -1.40 6.39
C PHE A 66 -3.21 -0.57 6.42
N ARG A 67 -4.27 -1.10 7.05
CA ARG A 67 -5.59 -0.45 7.08
C ARG A 67 -5.63 0.79 7.95
N ASN A 68 -5.01 0.73 9.13
CA ASN A 68 -5.22 1.74 10.18
C ASN A 68 -4.10 2.78 10.24
N GLN A 69 -2.95 2.51 9.62
CA GLN A 69 -1.78 3.39 9.68
C GLN A 69 -1.30 3.74 8.29
N LEU A 70 -0.89 2.76 7.48
CA LEU A 70 -0.24 3.00 6.19
C LEU A 70 -1.18 3.70 5.19
N LEU A 71 -2.39 3.18 4.98
CA LEU A 71 -3.31 3.74 3.98
C LEU A 71 -3.80 5.15 4.33
N PRO A 72 -4.21 5.45 5.58
CA PRO A 72 -4.53 6.83 5.96
C PRO A 72 -3.37 7.81 5.71
N LEU A 73 -2.13 7.42 6.03
CA LEU A 73 -0.96 8.26 5.76
C LEU A 73 -0.74 8.49 4.28
N LEU A 74 -0.87 7.44 3.46
CA LEU A 74 -0.76 7.57 2.01
C LEU A 74 -1.88 8.45 1.43
N GLN A 75 -3.09 8.41 1.98
CA GLN A 75 -4.17 9.32 1.59
C GLN A 75 -3.81 10.78 1.88
N GLU A 76 -3.24 11.04 3.06
CA GLU A 76 -2.76 12.38 3.43
C GLU A 76 -1.62 12.85 2.52
N TYR A 77 -0.62 11.99 2.27
CA TYR A 77 0.56 12.33 1.44
C TYR A 77 0.20 12.61 -0.01
N PHE A 78 -0.75 11.86 -0.56
CA PHE A 78 -1.15 11.96 -1.96
C PHE A 78 -2.44 12.75 -2.19
N PHE A 79 -2.99 13.41 -1.16
CA PHE A 79 -4.25 14.17 -1.24
C PHE A 79 -5.38 13.38 -1.92
N ASP A 80 -5.59 12.14 -1.47
CA ASP A 80 -6.56 11.19 -2.06
C ASP A 80 -6.31 10.84 -3.54
N ASP A 81 -5.09 11.01 -4.08
CA ASP A 81 -4.69 10.46 -5.38
C ASP A 81 -4.46 8.94 -5.28
N TRP A 82 -5.59 8.21 -5.27
CA TRP A 82 -5.64 6.74 -5.18
C TRP A 82 -4.88 6.02 -6.30
N GLU A 83 -4.64 6.67 -7.45
CA GLU A 83 -3.83 6.09 -8.51
C GLU A 83 -2.37 6.00 -8.09
N ARG A 84 -1.81 7.10 -7.56
CA ARG A 84 -0.45 7.12 -7.01
C ARG A 84 -0.30 6.20 -5.80
N ILE A 85 -1.30 6.15 -4.92
CA ILE A 85 -1.29 5.19 -3.79
C ILE A 85 -1.24 3.76 -4.33
N GLY A 86 -2.01 3.45 -5.37
CA GLY A 86 -1.95 2.16 -6.06
C GLY A 86 -0.55 1.84 -6.61
N TRP A 87 0.16 2.82 -7.17
CA TRP A 87 1.55 2.65 -7.63
C TRP A 87 2.51 2.34 -6.49
N VAL A 88 2.40 3.03 -5.34
CA VAL A 88 3.20 2.73 -4.14
C VAL A 88 3.01 1.27 -3.71
N LEU A 89 1.78 0.76 -3.75
CA LEU A 89 1.43 -0.62 -3.37
C LEU A 89 1.57 -1.65 -4.52
N ASN A 90 2.05 -1.21 -5.68
CA ASN A 90 2.17 -2.00 -6.91
C ASN A 90 0.86 -2.61 -7.43
N ASP A 91 -0.30 -2.07 -7.05
CA ASP A 91 -1.62 -2.65 -7.37
C ASP A 91 -1.83 -2.88 -8.88
N PRO A 92 -1.50 -1.94 -9.79
CA PRO A 92 -1.70 -2.15 -11.22
C PRO A 92 -0.90 -3.33 -11.83
N ASN A 93 0.19 -3.75 -11.20
CA ASN A 93 1.05 -4.83 -11.69
C ASN A 93 0.80 -6.18 -11.00
N LYS A 94 -0.18 -6.25 -10.09
CA LYS A 94 -0.54 -7.51 -9.44
C LYS A 94 -1.20 -8.47 -10.42
N SER A 95 -0.97 -9.76 -10.22
CA SER A 95 -1.38 -10.82 -11.14
C SER A 95 -2.90 -10.97 -11.27
N ALA A 96 -3.65 -10.55 -10.25
CA ALA A 96 -5.11 -10.57 -10.24
C ALA A 96 -5.68 -9.43 -9.40
N THR A 97 -6.88 -8.97 -9.76
CA THR A 97 -7.60 -7.88 -9.08
C THR A 97 -7.94 -8.19 -7.62
N GLN A 98 -8.05 -9.47 -7.24
CA GLN A 98 -8.28 -9.88 -5.85
C GLN A 98 -7.10 -9.52 -4.92
N PHE A 99 -5.89 -9.39 -5.47
CA PHE A 99 -4.70 -9.03 -4.70
C PHE A 99 -4.48 -7.51 -4.60
N GLN A 100 -5.22 -6.73 -5.38
CA GLN A 100 -5.14 -5.27 -5.36
C GLN A 100 -5.80 -4.74 -4.10
N PHE A 101 -5.12 -3.86 -3.35
CA PHE A 101 -5.70 -3.19 -2.17
C PHE A 101 -6.70 -2.12 -2.59
N ILE A 102 -6.41 -1.44 -3.71
CA ILE A 102 -7.21 -0.36 -4.28
C ILE A 102 -7.59 -0.77 -5.70
N ARG A 103 -8.88 -0.68 -6.04
CA ARG A 103 -9.39 -1.02 -7.36
C ARG A 103 -10.47 -0.05 -7.83
N LYS A 104 -10.76 -0.06 -9.13
CA LYS A 104 -11.96 0.60 -9.65
C LYS A 104 -13.20 -0.15 -9.19
N PRO A 105 -14.26 0.56 -8.73
CA PRO A 105 -15.52 -0.09 -8.42
C PRO A 105 -16.11 -0.71 -9.70
N PRO A 106 -16.89 -1.79 -9.57
CA PRO A 106 -17.61 -2.33 -10.72
C PRO A 106 -18.58 -1.27 -11.27
N GLY A 107 -18.70 -1.20 -12.58
CA GLY A 107 -19.59 -0.27 -13.24
C GLY A 107 -19.31 -0.17 -14.72
N ASP A 108 -20.36 0.07 -15.48
CA ASP A 108 -20.27 0.27 -16.93
C ASP A 108 -20.53 1.74 -17.23
N ALA A 109 -19.45 2.48 -17.49
CA ALA A 109 -19.52 3.89 -17.83
C ALA A 109 -20.37 4.14 -19.08
N ALA A 110 -20.44 3.19 -20.01
CA ALA A 110 -21.27 3.31 -21.21
C ALA A 110 -22.76 3.24 -20.89
N LYS A 111 -23.16 2.46 -19.88
CA LYS A 111 -24.56 2.44 -19.39
C LYS A 111 -24.94 3.71 -18.64
N LEU A 112 -24.02 4.26 -17.85
CA LEU A 112 -24.29 5.47 -17.05
C LEU A 112 -24.24 6.75 -17.89
N PHE A 113 -23.41 6.77 -18.95
CA PHE A 113 -23.15 7.94 -19.78
C PHE A 113 -23.12 7.57 -21.27
N PRO A 114 -24.29 7.22 -21.85
CA PRO A 114 -24.37 6.79 -23.24
C PRO A 114 -23.89 7.89 -24.20
N GLY A 115 -22.99 7.53 -25.12
CA GLY A 115 -22.44 8.45 -26.13
C GLY A 115 -21.41 9.46 -25.62
N GLN A 116 -21.04 9.42 -24.34
CA GLN A 116 -20.08 10.35 -23.71
C GLN A 116 -18.89 9.66 -23.05
N THR A 117 -18.81 8.33 -23.11
CA THR A 117 -17.82 7.52 -22.38
C THR A 117 -16.37 7.95 -22.64
N GLU A 118 -16.04 8.34 -23.88
CA GLU A 118 -14.69 8.80 -24.24
C GLU A 118 -14.28 10.12 -23.59
N ARG A 119 -15.25 10.91 -23.11
CA ARG A 119 -15.01 12.21 -22.44
C ARG A 119 -14.93 12.05 -20.92
N ILE A 120 -15.15 10.85 -20.40
CA ILE A 120 -15.28 10.60 -18.97
C ILE A 120 -14.10 9.76 -18.51
N GLN A 121 -13.31 10.36 -17.62
CA GLN A 121 -12.32 9.64 -16.84
C GLN A 121 -13.00 9.15 -15.56
N ASP A 122 -13.10 7.83 -15.34
CA ASP A 122 -13.63 7.30 -14.09
C ASP A 122 -12.63 7.57 -12.95
N ARG A 123 -12.96 8.55 -12.10
CA ARG A 123 -12.12 8.96 -10.95
C ARG A 123 -12.44 8.19 -9.67
N ARG A 124 -13.41 7.27 -9.70
CA ARG A 124 -13.79 6.50 -8.52
C ARG A 124 -12.73 5.46 -8.19
N TRP A 125 -12.58 5.18 -6.90
CA TRP A 125 -11.71 4.14 -6.37
C TRP A 125 -12.40 3.52 -5.15
N THR A 126 -12.08 2.27 -4.86
CA THR A 126 -12.59 1.57 -3.68
C THR A 126 -11.52 0.65 -3.11
N LEU A 127 -11.53 0.49 -1.78
CA LEU A 127 -10.70 -0.47 -1.09
C LEU A 127 -11.25 -1.89 -1.31
N ASN A 128 -10.33 -2.83 -1.46
CA ASN A 128 -10.63 -4.25 -1.51
C ASN A 128 -10.31 -4.88 -0.14
N PRO A 129 -11.31 -5.07 0.75
CA PRO A 129 -11.06 -5.55 2.11
C PRO A 129 -10.45 -6.96 2.13
N ASP A 130 -10.74 -7.78 1.13
CA ASP A 130 -10.26 -9.15 1.02
C ASP A 130 -8.74 -9.21 0.80
N ALA A 131 -8.19 -8.26 0.02
CA ALA A 131 -6.76 -8.22 -0.30
C ALA A 131 -5.87 -8.16 0.95
N PHE A 132 -6.32 -7.48 2.01
CA PHE A 132 -5.55 -7.39 3.26
C PHE A 132 -5.41 -8.72 3.98
N GLY A 133 -6.34 -9.66 3.75
CA GLY A 133 -6.31 -11.01 4.30
C GLY A 133 -5.53 -12.01 3.43
N LEU A 134 -4.94 -11.57 2.32
CA LEU A 134 -4.21 -12.43 1.38
C LEU A 134 -2.72 -12.07 1.42
N ILE A 135 -1.87 -13.03 1.80
CA ILE A 135 -0.42 -12.81 1.87
C ILE A 135 0.18 -12.43 0.51
N GLU A 136 -0.40 -12.97 -0.58
CA GLU A 136 0.00 -12.67 -1.96
C GLU A 136 -0.13 -11.18 -2.31
N SER A 137 -1.10 -10.47 -1.71
CA SER A 137 -1.25 -9.02 -1.91
C SER A 137 -0.02 -8.25 -1.45
N TYR A 138 0.66 -8.74 -0.41
CA TYR A 138 1.87 -8.13 0.14
C TYR A 138 3.13 -8.61 -0.61
N ARG A 139 3.22 -9.90 -0.94
CA ARG A 139 4.34 -10.44 -1.74
C ARG A 139 4.47 -9.73 -3.09
N GLN A 140 3.35 -9.44 -3.74
CA GLN A 140 3.37 -8.78 -5.04
C GLN A 140 3.72 -7.27 -4.96
N ILE A 141 3.86 -6.68 -3.77
CA ILE A 141 4.39 -5.32 -3.61
C ILE A 141 5.84 -5.27 -4.11
N PHE A 142 6.61 -6.35 -3.97
CA PHE A 142 7.99 -6.42 -4.46
C PHE A 142 8.13 -6.38 -5.99
N GLY A 143 7.03 -6.57 -6.74
CA GLY A 143 7.06 -6.65 -8.20
C GLY A 143 7.29 -8.08 -8.71
N LYS A 144 7.39 -8.24 -10.03
CA LYS A 144 7.80 -9.51 -10.65
C LYS A 144 9.31 -9.68 -10.43
N GLN A 145 9.70 -10.83 -9.88
CA GLN A 145 11.09 -11.30 -9.91
C GLN A 145 11.38 -11.91 -11.28
#